data_AF-D8QKT0-F1
#
_entry.id   AF-D8QKT0-F1
#
_cell.length_a   1.000
_cell.length_b   1.000
_cell.length_c   1.000
_cell.angle_alpha   90.00
_cell.angle_beta   90.00
_cell.angle_gamma   90.00
#
_symmetry.space_group_name_H-M   'P 1'
#
loop_
_entity.id
_entity.type
_entity.pdbx_description
1 polymer ?
#
loop_
_entity_poly.entity_id
_entity_poly.type
_entity_poly.pdbx_seq_one_letter_code
_entity_poly.pdbx_strand_id
1 'polypeptide(L)'
;MTDYASQGKTRTFNVVNLANSRSHQACYTALSRGTSASGTAIVSSFNGVMLTKGMDDQLKREFRNLEVLSEITRLRYVGDLPAHVTGDTRNQLI
;
A
#
# COMPACT_ATOMS: atom_id res chain seq x y z
N MET A 1 11.05 18.07 0.58
CA MET A 1 11.33 16.62 0.61
C MET A 1 10.47 15.98 -0.45
N THR A 2 11.04 15.10 -1.28
CA THR A 2 10.24 14.33 -2.26
C THR A 2 9.39 13.28 -1.53
N ASP A 3 8.36 12.78 -2.20
CA ASP A 3 7.57 11.63 -1.75
C ASP A 3 8.46 10.42 -1.42
N TYR A 4 9.42 10.07 -2.28
CA TYR A 4 10.39 9.00 -2.03
C TYR A 4 11.21 9.22 -0.75
N ALA A 5 11.81 10.39 -0.58
CA ALA A 5 12.65 10.69 0.58
C ALA A 5 11.83 10.85 1.89
N SER A 6 10.52 10.99 1.78
CA SER A 6 9.59 11.07 2.91
C SER A 6 9.10 9.71 3.38
N GLN A 7 9.34 8.63 2.62
CA GLN A 7 8.86 7.30 2.95
C GLN A 7 9.34 6.83 4.33
N GLY A 8 8.40 6.29 5.13
CA GLY A 8 8.68 5.78 6.48
C GLY A 8 8.79 6.84 7.58
N LYS A 9 8.56 8.13 7.27
CA LYS A 9 8.63 9.21 8.27
C LYS A 9 7.25 9.57 8.81
N THR A 10 7.20 9.93 10.08
CA THR A 10 6.00 10.45 10.73
C THR A 10 6.17 11.95 11.02
N ARG A 11 5.13 12.74 10.75
CA ARG A 11 5.14 14.20 10.88
C ARG A 11 3.85 14.67 11.54
N THR A 12 4.00 15.44 12.62
CA THR A 12 2.87 16.10 13.29
C THR A 12 2.26 17.18 12.40
N PHE A 13 3.10 17.95 11.70
CA PHE A 13 2.69 18.94 10.72
C PHE A 13 3.12 18.49 9.31
N ASN A 14 2.16 18.09 8.48
CA ASN A 14 2.39 17.53 7.15
C ASN A 14 1.88 18.48 6.06
N VAL A 15 2.72 19.42 5.67
CA VAL A 15 2.47 20.32 4.54
C VAL A 15 2.95 19.62 3.26
N VAL A 16 2.04 19.36 2.33
CA VAL A 16 2.31 18.60 1.10
C VAL A 16 1.90 19.38 -0.15
N ASN A 17 2.66 19.20 -1.23
CA ASN A 17 2.28 19.66 -2.56
C ASN A 17 2.09 18.43 -3.46
N LEU A 18 0.87 18.27 -4.00
CA LEU A 18 0.48 17.11 -4.81
C LEU A 18 0.47 17.40 -6.32
N ALA A 19 0.78 18.64 -6.74
CA ALA A 19 0.67 19.05 -8.15
C ALA A 19 1.55 18.20 -9.09
N ASN A 20 2.68 17.70 -8.59
CA ASN A 20 3.64 16.89 -9.35
C ASN A 20 3.56 15.38 -9.02
N SER A 21 2.54 14.94 -8.27
CA SER A 21 2.38 13.53 -7.92
C SER A 21 1.90 12.73 -9.14
N ARG A 22 2.74 11.81 -9.63
CA ARG A 22 2.51 11.06 -10.87
C ARG A 22 1.67 9.78 -10.71
N SER A 23 1.43 9.34 -9.47
CA SER A 23 0.70 8.10 -9.19
C SER A 23 -0.15 8.23 -7.92
N HIS A 24 -1.11 7.31 -7.76
CA HIS A 24 -1.89 7.19 -6.54
C HIS A 24 -0.98 6.92 -5.33
N GLN A 25 0.04 6.08 -5.51
CA GLN A 25 1.02 5.76 -4.48
C GLN A 25 1.86 6.97 -4.04
N ALA A 26 2.20 7.87 -4.97
CA ALA A 26 2.91 9.11 -4.63
C ALA A 26 2.06 10.00 -3.71
N CYS A 27 0.78 10.20 -4.07
CA CYS A 27 -0.16 10.94 -3.24
C CYS A 27 -0.35 10.28 -1.87
N TYR A 28 -0.56 8.96 -1.85
CA TYR A 28 -0.69 8.19 -0.61
C TYR A 28 0.55 8.32 0.28
N THR A 29 1.75 8.20 -0.30
CA THR A 29 3.01 8.29 0.45
C THR A 29 3.19 9.67 1.07
N ALA A 30 2.88 10.74 0.34
CA ALA A 30 2.95 12.09 0.85
C ALA A 30 1.94 12.36 1.99
N LEU A 31 0.69 11.92 1.83
CA LEU A 31 -0.37 12.14 2.81
C LEU A 31 -0.21 11.28 4.07
N SER A 32 0.21 10.01 3.93
CA SER A 32 0.39 9.05 5.03
C SER A 32 1.58 9.34 5.95
N ARG A 33 2.23 10.51 5.82
CA ARG A 33 3.23 11.00 6.79
C ARG A 33 2.59 11.82 7.90
N GLY A 34 1.39 12.37 7.66
CA GLY A 34 0.64 13.11 8.67
C GLY A 34 0.11 12.19 9.75
N THR A 35 0.21 12.62 11.01
CA THR A 35 -0.40 11.89 12.15
C THR A 35 -1.89 12.20 12.31
N SER A 36 -2.37 13.30 11.74
CA SER A 36 -3.76 13.74 11.85
C SER A 36 -4.16 14.59 10.63
N ALA A 37 -5.48 14.66 10.38
CA ALA A 37 -6.02 15.54 9.35
C ALA A 37 -5.81 17.02 9.68
N SER A 38 -5.98 17.41 10.95
CA SER A 38 -5.75 18.79 11.42
C SER A 38 -4.30 19.25 11.27
N GLY A 39 -3.36 18.32 11.37
CA GLY A 39 -1.94 18.57 11.14
C GLY A 39 -1.53 18.56 9.66
N THR A 40 -2.43 18.25 8.73
CA THR A 40 -2.12 18.06 7.30
C THR A 40 -2.66 19.22 6.47
N ALA A 41 -1.82 19.81 5.63
CA ALA A 41 -2.20 20.88 4.71
C ALA A 41 -1.75 20.56 3.28
N ILE A 42 -2.66 20.68 2.32
CA ILE A 42 -2.37 20.51 0.89
C ILE A 42 -2.18 21.90 0.29
N VAL A 43 -0.96 22.17 -0.17
CA VAL A 43 -0.58 23.45 -0.77
C VAL A 43 -0.51 23.25 -2.28
N SER A 44 -1.38 23.95 -3.03
CA SER A 44 -1.63 23.89 -4.48
C SER A 44 -2.84 23.04 -4.89
N SER A 45 -3.31 23.28 -6.11
CA SER A 45 -4.32 22.43 -6.75
C SER A 45 -3.78 21.02 -6.96
N PHE A 46 -4.68 20.04 -6.93
CA PHE A 46 -4.38 18.64 -7.16
C PHE A 46 -5.47 18.01 -8.03
N ASN A 47 -5.12 16.95 -8.74
CA ASN A 47 -6.10 16.16 -9.48
C ASN A 47 -6.79 15.18 -8.53
N GLY A 48 -8.05 15.42 -8.20
CA GLY A 48 -8.85 14.55 -7.31
C GLY A 48 -8.90 13.10 -7.80
N VAL A 49 -8.86 12.86 -9.11
CA VAL A 49 -8.83 11.52 -9.69
C VAL A 49 -7.59 10.74 -9.25
N MET A 50 -6.45 11.40 -9.02
CA MET A 50 -5.25 10.72 -8.55
C MET A 50 -5.40 10.18 -7.12
N LEU A 51 -6.27 10.79 -6.32
CA LEU A 51 -6.61 10.31 -4.99
C LEU A 51 -7.68 9.21 -5.05
N THR A 52 -8.65 9.31 -5.96
CA THR A 52 -9.83 8.42 -6.00
C THR A 52 -9.74 7.26 -7.00
N LYS A 53 -8.77 7.26 -7.94
CA LYS A 53 -8.62 6.18 -8.93
C LYS A 53 -8.32 4.80 -8.33
N GLY A 54 -8.03 4.76 -7.04
CA GLY A 54 -7.69 3.56 -6.29
C GLY A 54 -6.30 3.03 -6.62
N MET A 55 -6.09 1.80 -6.16
CA MET A 55 -4.82 1.11 -6.27
C MET A 55 -4.61 0.53 -7.68
N ASP A 56 -3.35 0.40 -8.09
CA ASP A 56 -2.97 -0.30 -9.31
C ASP A 56 -3.37 -1.79 -9.26
N ASP A 57 -3.81 -2.35 -10.38
CA ASP A 57 -4.34 -3.73 -10.43
C ASP A 57 -3.27 -4.80 -10.17
N GLN A 58 -2.01 -4.54 -10.54
CA GLN A 58 -0.90 -5.43 -10.18
C GLN A 58 -0.70 -5.43 -8.67
N LEU A 59 -0.78 -4.26 -8.03
CA LEU A 59 -0.64 -4.15 -6.58
C LEU A 59 -1.84 -4.78 -5.83
N LYS A 60 -3.06 -4.65 -6.35
CA LYS A 60 -4.24 -5.36 -5.80
C LYS A 60 -4.06 -6.87 -5.85
N ARG A 61 -3.59 -7.40 -7.00
CA ARG A 61 -3.27 -8.82 -7.15
C ARG A 61 -2.20 -9.26 -6.15
N GLU A 62 -1.20 -8.43 -5.92
CA GLU A 62 -0.15 -8.70 -4.94
C GLU A 62 -0.70 -8.82 -3.52
N PHE A 63 -1.57 -7.90 -3.09
CA PHE A 63 -2.22 -7.99 -1.78
C PHE A 63 -3.08 -9.24 -1.64
N ARG A 64 -3.88 -9.58 -2.67
CA ARG A 64 -4.65 -10.82 -2.69
C ARG A 64 -3.75 -12.05 -2.54
N ASN A 65 -2.62 -12.06 -3.25
CA ASN A 65 -1.65 -13.14 -3.18
C ASN A 65 -1.05 -13.28 -1.77
N LEU A 66 -0.77 -12.17 -1.09
CA LEU A 66 -0.33 -12.19 0.31
C LEU A 66 -1.41 -12.75 1.26
N GLU A 67 -2.68 -12.40 1.07
CA GLU A 67 -3.79 -12.97 1.86
C GLU A 67 -3.89 -14.49 1.67
N VAL A 68 -3.81 -14.96 0.42
CA VAL A 68 -3.83 -16.40 0.11
C VAL A 68 -2.64 -17.12 0.73
N LEU A 69 -1.43 -16.58 0.62
CA LEU A 69 -0.24 -17.15 1.25
C LEU A 69 -0.35 -17.18 2.78
N SER A 70 -0.95 -16.15 3.38
CA SER A 70 -1.19 -16.12 4.82
C SER A 70 -2.18 -17.21 5.24
N GLU A 71 -3.23 -17.45 4.45
CA GLU A 71 -4.21 -18.50 4.73
C GLU A 71 -3.61 -19.90 4.54
N ILE A 72 -2.81 -20.11 3.50
CA ILE A 72 -2.05 -21.37 3.31
C ILE A 72 -1.15 -21.63 4.53
N THR A 73 -0.47 -20.59 5.02
CA THR A 73 0.39 -20.69 6.21
C THR A 73 -0.43 -21.08 7.44
N ARG A 74 -1.59 -20.46 7.64
CA ARG A 74 -2.51 -20.78 8.74
C ARG A 74 -3.01 -22.22 8.67
N LEU A 75 -3.49 -22.66 7.50
CA LEU A 75 -3.99 -24.03 7.27
C LEU A 75 -2.89 -25.08 7.48
N ARG A 76 -1.66 -24.78 7.04
CA ARG A 76 -0.52 -25.67 7.25
C ARG A 76 -0.20 -25.82 8.74
N TYR A 77 -0.26 -24.73 9.49
CA TYR A 77 -0.02 -24.74 10.94
C TYR A 77 -1.05 -25.56 11.70
N VAL A 78 -2.33 -25.45 11.35
CA VAL A 78 -3.41 -26.22 12.02
C VAL A 78 -3.52 -27.67 11.53
N GLY A 79 -2.82 -28.02 10.43
CA GLY A 79 -2.86 -29.36 9.85
C GLY A 79 -4.02 -29.61 8.86
N ASP A 80 -4.78 -28.57 8.51
CA ASP A 80 -5.95 -28.66 7.62
C ASP A 80 -5.63 -28.30 6.15
N LEU A 81 -4.35 -28.07 5.82
CA LEU A 81 -3.97 -27.76 4.45
C LEU A 81 -4.20 -28.98 3.53
N PRO A 82 -4.93 -28.82 2.41
CA PRO A 82 -5.15 -29.91 1.47
C PRO A 82 -3.83 -30.49 0.94
N ALA A 83 -3.71 -31.81 0.89
CA ALA A 83 -2.47 -32.51 0.53
C ALA A 83 -1.96 -32.21 -0.90
N HIS A 84 -2.82 -31.72 -1.80
CA HIS A 84 -2.43 -31.32 -3.15
C HIS A 84 -1.74 -29.94 -3.21
N VAL A 85 -1.80 -29.15 -2.14
CA VAL A 85 -1.14 -27.84 -2.05
C VAL A 85 0.28 -28.07 -1.50
N THR A 86 1.25 -28.15 -2.40
CA THR A 86 2.66 -28.44 -2.08
C THR A 86 3.58 -27.30 -2.47
N GLY A 87 4.64 -27.07 -1.69
CA GLY A 87 5.67 -26.07 -1.99
C GLY A 87 5.85 -25.07 -0.86
N ASP A 88 7.01 -24.43 -0.82
CA ASP A 88 7.39 -23.50 0.26
C ASP A 88 7.61 -22.07 -0.25
N THR A 89 7.59 -21.90 -1.57
CA THR A 89 7.76 -20.60 -2.21
C THR A 89 6.46 -20.13 -2.83
N ARG A 90 6.31 -18.80 -2.92
CA ARG A 90 5.16 -18.17 -3.58
C ARG A 90 4.87 -18.79 -4.95
N ASN A 91 5.88 -18.86 -5.82
CA ASN A 91 5.71 -19.32 -7.21
C ASN A 91 5.23 -20.78 -7.33
N GLN A 92 5.42 -21.60 -6.29
CA GLN A 92 4.93 -22.98 -6.27
C GLN A 92 3.47 -23.05 -5.80
N LEU A 93 3.02 -22.07 -5.01
CA LEU A 93 1.70 -22.05 -4.38
C LEU A 93 0.67 -21.26 -5.20
N ILE A 94 1.09 -20.16 -5.83
CA ILE A 94 0.25 -19.20 -6.57
C ILE A 94 1.00 -18.51 -7.72
#